data_AF-A0A936G3B5-F1
#
_entry.id   AF-A0A936G3B5-F1
#
_cell.length_a   1.000
_cell.length_b   1.000
_cell.length_c   1.000
_cell.angle_alpha   90.00
_cell.angle_beta   90.00
_cell.angle_gamma   90.00
#
_symmetry.space_group_name_H-M   'P 1'
#
loop_
_entity.id
_entity.type
_entity.pdbx_description
1 polymer ?
#
loop_
_entity_poly.entity_id
_entity_poly.type
_entity_poly.pdbx_seq_one_letter_code
_entity_poly.pdbx_strand_id
1 'polypeptide(L)'
;MRAPSDRQRLPASTLEACRRAVGTTGNDLGNITTARAGLGQDIVTIVLRLYRQGDEATRAGCLDIIDSLTDANAYGVDEALAEER
;
A
#
# COMPACT_ATOMS: atom_id res chain seq x y z
N MET A 1 23.24 3.83 -17.26
CA MET A 1 23.19 3.78 -15.79
C MET A 1 22.14 4.80 -15.34
N ARG A 2 20.96 4.33 -14.89
CA ARG A 2 19.86 5.20 -14.42
C ARG A 2 19.90 5.18 -12.89
N ALA A 3 20.11 6.32 -12.26
CA ALA A 3 20.09 6.44 -10.80
C ALA A 3 18.68 6.16 -10.27
N PRO A 4 18.54 5.48 -9.12
CA PRO A 4 17.23 5.29 -8.48
C PRO A 4 16.75 6.62 -7.90
N SER A 5 15.62 7.14 -8.40
CA SER A 5 14.95 8.33 -7.87
C SER A 5 14.20 8.02 -6.56
N ASP A 6 14.91 7.44 -5.59
CA ASP A 6 14.40 6.97 -4.30
C ASP A 6 13.97 8.10 -3.35
N ARG A 7 14.04 9.37 -3.80
CA ARG A 7 13.73 10.58 -3.02
C ARG A 7 12.58 11.43 -3.56
N GLN A 8 11.89 10.99 -4.61
CA GLN A 8 10.75 11.77 -5.08
C GLN A 8 9.61 11.60 -4.07
N ARG A 9 9.33 12.66 -3.28
CA ARG A 9 8.17 12.68 -2.39
C ARG A 9 6.95 12.31 -3.21
N LEU A 10 6.29 11.23 -2.79
CA LEU A 10 5.04 10.84 -3.40
C LEU A 10 4.03 11.99 -3.19
N PRO A 11 3.32 12.41 -4.25
CA PRO A 11 2.34 13.48 -4.12
C PRO A 11 1.23 13.05 -3.16
N ALA A 12 0.61 14.02 -2.47
CA ALA A 12 -0.48 13.73 -1.53
C ALA A 12 -1.65 12.94 -2.21
N SER A 13 -1.81 13.09 -3.52
CA SER A 13 -2.78 12.33 -4.32
C SER A 13 -2.50 10.83 -4.37
N THR A 14 -1.29 10.37 -4.08
CA THR A 14 -0.95 8.95 -4.01
C THR A 14 -1.72 8.26 -2.87
N LEU A 15 -1.85 8.92 -1.71
CA LEU A 15 -2.62 8.37 -0.59
C LEU A 15 -4.09 8.21 -0.97
N GLU A 16 -4.66 9.20 -1.65
CA GLU A 16 -6.05 9.17 -2.08
C GLU A 16 -6.28 8.09 -3.16
N ALA A 17 -5.32 7.91 -4.07
CA ALA A 17 -5.36 6.83 -5.06
C ALA A 17 -5.30 5.45 -4.40
N CYS A 18 -4.43 5.25 -3.40
CA CYS A 18 -4.37 4.02 -2.62
C CYS A 18 -5.69 3.77 -1.88
N ARG A 19 -6.29 4.79 -1.24
CA ARG A 19 -7.61 4.67 -0.59
C ARG A 19 -8.68 4.22 -1.59
N ARG A 20 -8.74 4.83 -2.77
CA ARG A 20 -9.71 4.45 -3.82
C ARG A 20 -9.47 3.05 -4.36
N ALA A 21 -8.21 2.66 -4.56
CA ALA A 21 -7.86 1.32 -5.03
C ALA A 21 -8.32 0.24 -4.04
N VAL A 22 -8.08 0.45 -2.74
CA VAL A 22 -8.52 -0.47 -1.67
C VAL A 22 -10.04 -0.50 -1.59
N GLY A 23 -10.70 0.67 -1.60
CA GLY A 23 -12.16 0.75 -1.56
C GLY A 23 -12.87 0.15 -2.79
N THR A 24 -12.25 0.20 -3.97
CA THR A 24 -12.80 -0.38 -5.21
C THR A 24 -12.54 -1.89 -5.31
N THR A 25 -11.43 -2.38 -4.73
CA THR A 25 -11.02 -3.78 -4.88
C THR A 25 -11.50 -4.65 -3.72
N GLY A 26 -11.67 -4.10 -2.51
CA GLY A 26 -12.36 -4.74 -1.38
C GLY A 26 -12.04 -6.22 -1.19
N ASN A 27 -13.10 -7.02 -0.96
CA ASN A 27 -13.06 -8.48 -0.69
C ASN A 27 -12.44 -9.32 -1.83
N ASP A 28 -12.16 -8.74 -3.00
CA ASP A 28 -11.44 -9.40 -4.10
C ASP A 28 -9.91 -9.34 -3.95
N LEU A 29 -9.37 -8.55 -3.01
CA LEU A 29 -7.92 -8.50 -2.74
C LEU A 29 -7.39 -9.80 -2.11
N GLY A 30 -8.22 -10.50 -1.33
CA GLY A 30 -7.94 -11.85 -0.84
C GLY A 30 -8.19 -12.94 -1.90
N ASN A 31 -8.74 -12.59 -3.07
CA ASN A 31 -9.12 -13.53 -4.10
C ASN A 31 -7.94 -13.79 -5.07
N ILE A 32 -7.09 -14.73 -4.65
CA ILE A 32 -5.81 -15.13 -5.27
C ILE A 32 -5.97 -15.61 -6.74
N THR A 33 -7.21 -15.90 -7.18
CA THR A 33 -7.49 -16.37 -8.55
C THR A 33 -7.54 -15.26 -9.59
N THR A 34 -7.55 -13.99 -9.18
CA THR A 34 -7.58 -12.85 -10.12
C THR A 34 -6.19 -12.28 -10.32
N ALA A 35 -5.92 -11.70 -11.50
CA ALA A 35 -4.68 -10.97 -11.83
C ALA A 35 -4.37 -9.76 -10.88
N ARG A 36 -5.15 -9.60 -9.81
CA ARG A 36 -5.08 -8.55 -8.79
C ARG A 36 -4.37 -9.00 -7.51
N ALA A 37 -3.98 -10.27 -7.37
CA ALA A 37 -3.23 -10.76 -6.20
C ALA A 37 -1.92 -10.00 -5.96
N GLY A 38 -1.26 -9.49 -7.02
CA GLY A 38 -0.05 -8.66 -6.89
C GLY A 38 -0.30 -7.21 -6.46
N LEU A 39 -1.53 -6.70 -6.59
CA LEU A 39 -1.85 -5.31 -6.25
C LEU A 39 -1.76 -5.06 -4.74
N GLY A 40 -2.05 -6.05 -3.90
CA GLY A 40 -1.96 -5.91 -2.44
C GLY A 40 -0.53 -5.57 -1.99
N GLN A 41 0.45 -6.33 -2.46
CA GLN A 41 1.87 -6.14 -2.16
C GLN A 41 2.42 -4.81 -2.72
N ASP A 42 2.02 -4.42 -3.95
CA ASP A 42 2.39 -3.13 -4.52
C ASP A 42 1.82 -1.95 -3.70
N ILE A 43 0.56 -2.03 -3.28
CA ILE A 43 -0.08 -0.99 -2.46
C ILE A 43 0.61 -0.89 -1.10
N VAL A 44 0.90 -2.01 -0.42
CA VAL A 44 1.63 -1.99 0.87
C VAL A 44 2.99 -1.31 0.71
N THR A 45 3.74 -1.67 -0.33
CA THR A 45 5.06 -1.06 -0.60
C THR A 45 4.97 0.45 -0.80
N ILE A 46 3.97 0.93 -1.54
CA ILE A 46 3.74 2.36 -1.78
C ILE A 46 3.32 3.07 -0.48
N VAL A 47 2.43 2.45 0.30
CA VAL A 47 1.91 2.99 1.55
C VAL A 47 3.01 3.08 2.62
N LEU A 48 3.90 2.09 2.72
CA LEU A 48 5.06 2.13 3.61
C LEU A 48 6.02 3.27 3.24
N ARG A 49 6.25 3.48 1.93
CA ARG A 49 7.04 4.63 1.45
C ARG A 49 6.38 5.96 1.81
N LEU A 50 5.06 6.08 1.67
CA LEU A 50 4.29 7.26 2.09
C LEU A 50 4.40 7.47 3.61
N TYR A 51 4.28 6.42 4.40
CA TYR A 51 4.39 6.48 5.86
C TYR A 51 5.76 7.03 6.32
N ARG A 52 6.84 6.59 5.65
CA ARG A 52 8.21 7.06 5.93
C ARG A 52 8.44 8.53 5.53
N GLN A 53 7.77 9.00 4.50
CA GLN A 53 7.96 10.35 3.93
C GLN A 53 6.96 11.40 4.45
N GLY A 54 5.81 10.95 4.97
CA GLY A 54 4.68 11.78 5.36
C GLY A 54 4.76 12.35 6.77
N ASP A 55 3.99 13.43 6.97
CA ASP A 55 3.64 13.98 8.27
C ASP A 55 2.65 13.08 9.02
N GLU A 56 2.31 13.44 10.26
CA GLU A 56 1.45 12.65 11.15
C GLU A 56 0.08 12.32 10.53
N ALA A 57 -0.56 13.24 9.81
CA ALA A 57 -1.85 12.99 9.17
C ALA A 57 -1.73 12.00 8.00
N THR A 58 -0.66 12.13 7.21
CA THR A 58 -0.34 11.18 6.13
C THR A 58 -0.07 9.78 6.70
N ARG A 59 0.66 9.70 7.83
CA ARG A 59 0.96 8.43 8.50
C ARG A 59 -0.28 7.73 9.03
N ALA A 60 -1.17 8.46 9.71
CA ALA A 60 -2.44 7.92 10.17
C ALA A 60 -3.26 7.36 8.99
N GLY A 61 -3.34 8.11 7.90
CA GLY A 61 -4.05 7.64 6.69
C GLY A 61 -3.41 6.43 6.02
N CYS A 62 -2.09 6.23 6.16
CA CYS A 62 -1.40 5.03 5.70
C CYS A 62 -1.74 3.80 6.55
N LEU A 63 -1.79 3.97 7.89
CA LEU A 63 -2.16 2.89 8.80
C LEU A 63 -3.59 2.41 8.57
N ASP A 64 -4.55 3.32 8.35
CA ASP A 64 -5.93 2.95 8.00
C ASP A 64 -6.01 2.04 6.76
N ILE A 65 -5.12 2.28 5.78
CA ILE A 65 -5.06 1.49 4.55
C ILE A 65 -4.48 0.11 4.82
N ILE A 66 -3.40 0.03 5.61
CA ILE A 66 -2.78 -1.24 5.99
C ILE A 66 -3.79 -2.10 6.77
N ASP A 67 -4.49 -1.52 7.74
CA ASP A 67 -5.53 -2.22 8.51
C ASP A 67 -6.63 -2.76 7.59
N SER A 68 -7.10 -1.94 6.65
CA SER A 68 -8.12 -2.38 5.67
C SER A 68 -7.64 -3.53 4.77
N LEU A 69 -6.35 -3.56 4.43
CA LEU A 69 -5.74 -4.63 3.63
C LEU A 69 -5.57 -5.92 4.45
N THR A 70 -5.19 -5.79 5.72
CA THR A 70 -5.08 -6.91 6.66
C THR A 70 -6.45 -7.52 6.96
N ASP A 71 -7.48 -6.70 7.19
CA ASP A 71 -8.86 -7.16 7.39
C ASP A 71 -9.41 -7.89 6.15
N ALA A 72 -9.03 -7.44 4.95
CA ALA A 72 -9.38 -8.10 3.68
C ALA A 72 -8.57 -9.38 3.42
N ASN A 73 -7.64 -9.75 4.31
CA ASN A 73 -6.68 -10.84 4.15
C ASN A 73 -6.01 -10.81 2.77
N ALA A 74 -5.63 -9.61 2.32
CA ALA A 74 -5.04 -9.39 1.02
C ALA A 74 -3.72 -10.17 0.89
N TYR A 75 -3.56 -10.84 -0.24
CA TYR A 75 -2.38 -11.67 -0.48
C TYR A 75 -1.09 -10.82 -0.52
N GLY A 76 -0.03 -11.29 0.14
CA GLY A 76 1.30 -10.64 0.15
C GLY A 76 1.46 -9.48 1.14
N VAL A 77 0.42 -9.12 1.91
CA VAL A 77 0.53 -8.07 2.95
C VAL A 77 1.48 -8.49 4.06
N ASP A 78 1.35 -9.71 4.56
CA ASP A 78 2.18 -10.22 5.66
C ASP A 78 3.66 -10.31 5.26
N GLU A 79 3.94 -10.77 4.03
CA GLU A 79 5.29 -10.85 3.48
C GLU A 79 5.91 -9.46 3.27
N ALA A 80 5.16 -8.51 2.73
CA ALA A 80 5.63 -7.12 2.55
C ALA A 80 5.89 -6.40 3.89
N LEU A 81 5.11 -6.71 4.94
CA LEU A 81 5.34 -6.17 6.28
C LEU A 81 6.54 -6.85 6.96
N ALA A 82 6.76 -8.15 6.72
CA ALA A 82 7.91 -8.87 7.25
C ALA A 82 9.25 -8.34 6.70
N GLU A 83 9.27 -7.78 5.49
CA GLU A 83 10.46 -7.14 4.89
C GLU A 83 10.83 -5.78 5.53
N GLU A 84 9.95 -5.16 6.33
CA GLU A 84 10.25 -3.90 7.04
C GLU A 84 10.90 -4.09 8.43
N ARG A 85 11.23 -5.34 8.82
CA ARG A 85 11.83 -5.68 10.13
C ARG A 85 13.29 -5.28 10.32
#